data_AF-A0A832G235-F1
#
_entry.id   AF-A0A832G235-F1
#
_cell.length_a   1.000
_cell.length_b   1.000
_cell.length_c   1.000
_cell.angle_alpha   90.00
_cell.angle_beta   90.00
_cell.angle_gamma   90.00
#
_symmetry.space_group_name_H-M   'P 1'
#
loop_
_entity.id
_entity.type
_entity.pdbx_description
1 polymer ?
#
loop_
_entity_poly.entity_id
_entity_poly.type
_entity_poly.pdbx_seq_one_letter_code
_entity_poly.pdbx_strand_id
1 'polypeptide(L)'
;IGLLEIIDEFEEKFKEKDRSVQLSLVHEVKYSSVPFRHLIVVGQIANWDLKRTIEILERNEYRSENLKEDVERRLAYCKVWLEKYAPKTLKFEIISGKVELSEEEKKFVEKYAEELKEEMDAETIHKLVYDVAKKCGIDANKAFKAIYKILVGKDYGPRLGYFIKSLGVDWVKKRFHEAN
;
A
#
# COMPACT_ATOMS: atom_id res chain seq x y z
N ILE A 1 -19.76 5.51 -4.48
CA ILE A 1 -18.40 6.00 -4.22
C ILE A 1 -18.02 5.56 -2.81
N GLY A 2 -16.99 4.73 -2.68
CA GLY A 2 -16.51 4.27 -1.38
C GLY A 2 -15.75 5.39 -0.65
N LEU A 3 -15.72 5.38 0.69
CA LEU A 3 -15.04 6.44 1.47
C LEU A 3 -13.61 6.71 0.98
N LEU A 4 -12.86 5.65 0.68
CA LEU A 4 -11.48 5.80 0.24
C LEU A 4 -11.35 6.49 -1.13
N GLU A 5 -12.31 6.35 -2.03
CA GLU A 5 -12.31 7.06 -3.32
C GLU A 5 -12.53 8.56 -3.10
N ILE A 6 -13.44 8.93 -2.18
CA ILE A 6 -13.68 10.33 -1.80
C ILE A 6 -12.43 10.94 -1.17
N ILE A 7 -11.75 10.17 -0.30
CA ILE A 7 -10.52 10.64 0.34
C ILE A 7 -9.40 10.80 -0.71
N ASP A 8 -9.24 9.86 -1.64
CA ASP A 8 -8.25 9.99 -2.72
C ASP A 8 -8.50 11.27 -3.55
N GLU A 9 -9.76 11.50 -3.95
CA GLU A 9 -10.16 12.68 -4.71
C GLU A 9 -9.90 13.97 -3.92
N PHE A 10 -10.20 13.97 -2.62
CA PHE A 10 -9.88 15.10 -1.74
C PHE A 10 -8.37 15.35 -1.65
N GLU A 11 -7.56 14.31 -1.44
CA GLU A 11 -6.10 14.42 -1.31
C GLU A 11 -5.45 14.91 -2.63
N GLU A 12 -5.98 14.49 -3.77
CA GLU A 12 -5.57 14.97 -5.09
C GLU A 12 -5.89 16.45 -5.27
N LYS A 13 -7.17 16.83 -5.11
CA LYS A 13 -7.63 18.23 -5.23
C LYS A 13 -6.98 19.17 -4.21
N PHE A 14 -6.67 18.67 -3.02
CA PHE A 14 -5.93 19.43 -2.00
C PHE A 14 -4.53 19.81 -2.50
N LYS A 15 -3.81 18.88 -3.15
CA LYS A 15 -2.48 19.15 -3.73
C LYS A 15 -2.54 20.16 -4.88
N GLU A 16 -3.60 20.10 -5.68
CA GLU A 16 -3.86 21.02 -6.79
C GLU A 16 -4.31 22.41 -6.32
N LYS A 17 -4.53 22.60 -5.01
CA LYS A 17 -5.08 23.82 -4.42
C LYS A 17 -6.45 24.18 -5.01
N ASP A 18 -7.26 23.17 -5.31
CA ASP A 18 -8.60 23.35 -5.87
C ASP A 18 -9.47 24.25 -4.97
N ARG A 19 -10.29 25.10 -5.60
CA ARG A 19 -11.08 26.11 -4.89
C ARG A 19 -12.14 25.47 -3.99
N SER A 20 -12.73 24.34 -4.40
CA SER A 20 -13.75 23.65 -3.59
C SER A 20 -13.15 23.11 -2.29
N VAL A 21 -11.93 22.58 -2.34
CA VAL A 21 -11.20 22.11 -1.16
C VAL A 21 -10.86 23.27 -0.23
N GLN A 22 -10.34 24.37 -0.77
CA GLN A 22 -10.04 25.57 0.03
C GLN A 22 -11.27 26.08 0.81
N LEU A 23 -12.44 26.12 0.15
CA LEU A 23 -13.69 26.58 0.77
C LEU A 23 -14.27 25.58 1.78
N SER A 24 -13.93 24.29 1.66
CA SER A 24 -14.37 23.25 2.60
C SER A 24 -13.60 23.24 3.92
N LEU A 25 -12.41 23.86 3.97
CA LEU A 25 -11.57 23.89 5.17
C LEU A 25 -12.08 24.94 6.16
N VAL A 26 -12.58 24.48 7.30
CA VAL A 26 -13.13 25.35 8.36
C VAL A 26 -12.04 25.95 9.25
N HIS A 27 -10.84 25.35 9.22
CA HIS A 27 -9.64 25.85 9.91
C HIS A 27 -8.40 25.44 9.12
N GLU A 28 -7.25 26.03 9.46
CA GLU A 28 -5.98 25.61 8.90
C GLU A 28 -5.69 24.17 9.32
N VAL A 29 -5.49 23.29 8.34
CA VAL A 29 -5.13 21.89 8.54
C VAL A 29 -3.89 21.61 7.73
N LYS A 30 -2.86 21.13 8.40
CA LYS A 30 -1.65 20.68 7.73
C LYS A 30 -1.83 19.22 7.32
N TYR A 31 -1.67 18.95 6.03
CA TYR A 31 -1.65 17.61 5.46
C TYR A 31 -0.22 17.26 5.02
N SER A 32 0.19 16.03 5.29
CA SER A 32 1.42 15.47 4.72
C SER A 32 1.16 14.94 3.31
N SER A 33 2.22 14.59 2.59
CA SER A 33 2.12 13.94 1.27
C SER A 33 1.74 12.46 1.34
N VAL A 34 1.65 11.88 2.55
CA VAL A 34 1.32 10.47 2.77
C VAL A 34 -0.14 10.22 2.39
N PRO A 35 -0.46 9.36 1.42
CA PRO A 35 -1.85 9.07 1.08
C PRO A 35 -2.57 8.28 2.19
N PHE A 36 -3.87 8.54 2.40
CA PHE A 36 -4.65 7.88 3.46
C PHE A 36 -4.65 6.35 3.33
N ARG A 37 -4.76 5.83 2.10
CA ARG A 37 -4.69 4.37 1.83
C ARG A 37 -3.36 3.76 2.25
N HIS A 38 -2.26 4.49 2.02
CA HIS A 38 -0.95 4.04 2.44
C HIS A 38 -0.86 4.01 3.98
N LEU A 39 -1.40 5.04 4.64
CA LEU A 39 -1.41 5.12 6.10
C LEU A 39 -2.21 3.98 6.75
N ILE A 40 -3.30 3.51 6.14
CA ILE A 40 -4.03 2.32 6.61
C ILE A 40 -3.12 1.08 6.62
N VAL A 41 -2.31 0.91 5.57
CA VAL A 41 -1.41 -0.24 5.45
C VAL A 41 -0.25 -0.14 6.44
N VAL A 42 0.42 1.01 6.49
CA VAL A 42 1.53 1.24 7.43
C VAL A 42 1.04 1.12 8.86
N GLY A 43 -0.13 1.66 9.18
CA GLY A 43 -0.75 1.54 10.50
C GLY A 43 -0.96 0.09 10.92
N GLN A 44 -1.43 -0.78 10.02
CA GLN A 44 -1.55 -2.22 10.31
C GLN A 44 -0.18 -2.87 10.57
N ILE A 45 0.83 -2.60 9.74
CA ILE A 45 2.19 -3.15 9.90
C ILE A 45 2.85 -2.67 11.19
N ALA A 46 2.62 -1.41 11.55
CA ALA A 46 3.11 -0.79 12.77
C ALA A 46 2.29 -1.16 14.01
N ASN A 47 1.24 -1.96 13.86
CA ASN A 47 0.28 -2.27 14.91
C ASN A 47 -0.32 -1.02 15.59
N TRP A 48 -0.56 0.02 14.79
CA TRP A 48 -1.09 1.33 15.17
C TRP A 48 -0.23 2.12 16.15
N ASP A 49 1.05 1.78 16.27
CA ASP A 49 2.02 2.57 17.02
C ASP A 49 2.51 3.78 16.18
N LEU A 50 2.37 4.99 16.73
CA LEU A 50 2.71 6.23 16.02
C LEU A 50 4.21 6.30 15.69
N LYS A 51 5.08 5.94 16.64
CA LYS A 51 6.54 6.05 16.46
C LYS A 51 7.00 5.12 15.33
N ARG A 52 6.59 3.86 15.38
CA ARG A 52 6.89 2.86 14.35
C ARG A 52 6.27 3.23 13.00
N THR A 53 5.08 3.83 12.99
CA THR A 53 4.44 4.32 11.76
C THR A 53 5.32 5.39 11.10
N ILE A 54 5.79 6.38 11.87
CA ILE A 54 6.67 7.43 11.36
C ILE A 54 8.00 6.84 10.85
N GLU A 55 8.62 5.92 11.60
CA GLU A 55 9.85 5.24 11.17
C GLU A 55 9.68 4.53 9.82
N ILE A 56 8.54 3.85 9.59
CA ILE A 56 8.26 3.20 8.31
C ILE A 56 8.05 4.22 7.18
N LEU A 57 7.36 5.33 7.45
CA LEU A 57 7.10 6.38 6.47
C LEU A 57 8.39 7.12 6.07
N GLU A 58 9.26 7.44 7.03
CA GLU A 58 10.53 8.13 6.77
C GLU A 58 11.50 7.29 5.92
N ARG A 59 11.53 5.97 6.14
CA ARG A 59 12.25 5.02 5.27
C ARG A 59 11.72 5.01 3.84
N ASN A 60 10.43 5.31 3.65
CA ASN A 60 9.76 5.41 2.36
C ASN A 60 9.78 6.85 1.81
N GLU A 61 10.76 7.65 2.23
CA GLU A 61 11.03 9.01 1.75
C GLU A 61 9.93 10.04 2.05
N TYR A 62 8.97 9.71 2.91
CA TYR A 62 8.06 10.72 3.44
C TYR A 62 8.79 11.58 4.46
N ARG A 63 9.20 12.78 4.04
CA ARG A 63 9.83 13.79 4.90
C ARG A 63 9.11 15.12 4.72
N SER A 64 8.37 15.54 5.74
CA SER A 64 7.77 16.88 5.78
C SER A 64 7.66 17.37 7.22
N GLU A 65 7.74 18.68 7.41
CA GLU A 65 7.65 19.30 8.74
C GLU A 65 6.33 18.98 9.46
N ASN A 66 5.27 18.76 8.68
CA ASN A 66 3.92 18.47 9.18
C ASN A 66 3.61 16.97 9.26
N LEU A 67 4.57 16.10 8.96
CA LEU A 67 4.36 14.65 8.88
C LEU A 67 3.78 14.11 10.18
N LYS A 68 4.42 14.40 11.31
CA LYS A 68 4.02 13.86 12.62
C LYS A 68 2.61 14.29 13.02
N GLU A 69 2.31 15.58 12.93
CA GLU A 69 1.01 16.15 13.31
C GLU A 69 -0.14 15.59 12.45
N ASP A 70 0.06 15.49 11.15
CA ASP A 70 -0.93 14.94 10.23
C ASP A 70 -1.11 13.42 10.38
N VAL A 71 0.00 12.68 10.53
CA VAL A 71 -0.02 11.22 10.72
C VAL A 71 -0.69 10.87 12.03
N GLU A 72 -0.39 11.54 13.14
CA GLU A 72 -1.03 11.28 14.44
C GLU A 72 -2.56 11.39 14.34
N ARG A 73 -3.05 12.47 13.73
CA ARG A 73 -4.48 12.71 13.52
C ARG A 73 -5.10 11.65 12.60
N ARG A 74 -4.53 11.43 11.41
CA ARG A 74 -5.13 10.53 10.41
C ARG A 74 -4.97 9.05 10.76
N LEU A 75 -3.95 8.67 11.54
CA LEU A 75 -3.74 7.30 11.99
C LEU A 75 -4.88 6.84 12.91
N ALA A 76 -5.37 7.74 13.79
CA ALA A 76 -6.56 7.48 14.60
C ALA A 76 -7.79 7.21 13.72
N TYR A 77 -7.98 8.01 12.66
CA TYR A 77 -9.08 7.82 11.71
C TYR A 77 -8.96 6.50 10.94
N CYS A 78 -7.75 6.16 10.48
CA CYS A 78 -7.47 4.91 9.79
C CYS A 78 -7.84 3.70 10.66
N LYS A 79 -7.44 3.72 11.94
CA LYS A 79 -7.71 2.62 12.88
C LYS A 79 -9.21 2.43 13.10
N VAL A 80 -9.91 3.51 13.46
CA VAL A 80 -11.36 3.46 13.71
C VAL A 80 -12.11 3.04 12.46
N TRP A 81 -11.72 3.56 11.30
CA TRP A 81 -12.34 3.21 10.04
C TRP A 81 -12.13 1.73 9.68
N LEU A 82 -10.91 1.22 9.82
CA LEU A 82 -10.59 -0.17 9.56
C LEU A 82 -11.34 -1.12 10.50
N GLU A 83 -11.48 -0.75 11.77
CA GLU A 83 -12.14 -1.57 12.78
C GLU A 83 -13.65 -1.65 12.56
N LYS A 84 -14.30 -0.51 12.27
CA LYS A 84 -15.76 -0.39 12.29
C LYS A 84 -16.44 -0.46 10.92
N TYR A 85 -15.78 -0.03 9.86
CA TYR A 85 -16.43 0.20 8.56
C TYR A 85 -15.75 -0.48 7.39
N ALA A 86 -14.45 -0.74 7.46
CA ALA A 86 -13.74 -1.32 6.32
C ALA A 86 -14.18 -2.76 6.05
N PRO A 87 -14.22 -3.17 4.77
CA PRO A 87 -14.35 -4.57 4.41
C PRO A 87 -13.29 -5.42 5.10
N LYS A 88 -13.66 -6.64 5.53
CA LYS A 88 -12.73 -7.61 6.14
C LYS A 88 -11.50 -7.89 5.27
N THR A 89 -11.61 -7.63 3.98
CA THR A 89 -10.56 -7.83 2.98
C THR A 89 -9.37 -6.89 3.12
N LEU A 90 -9.53 -5.74 3.78
CA LEU A 90 -8.43 -4.80 4.03
C LEU A 90 -7.61 -5.16 5.27
N LYS A 91 -8.12 -6.06 6.14
CA LYS A 91 -7.39 -6.57 7.29
C LYS A 91 -6.49 -7.72 6.86
N PHE A 92 -5.20 -7.63 7.16
CA PHE A 92 -4.23 -8.65 6.80
C PHE A 92 -3.17 -8.83 7.88
N GLU A 93 -2.54 -10.00 7.84
CA GLU A 93 -1.35 -10.33 8.60
C GLU A 93 -0.30 -10.83 7.61
N ILE A 94 0.96 -10.47 7.84
CA ILE A 94 2.06 -10.93 6.99
C ILE A 94 2.36 -12.38 7.38
N ILE A 95 2.41 -13.26 6.39
CA ILE A 95 2.73 -14.67 6.61
C ILE A 95 4.17 -14.99 6.20
N SER A 96 4.75 -16.00 6.84
CA SER A 96 6.05 -16.59 6.49
C SER A 96 5.88 -18.01 5.96
N GLY A 97 6.89 -18.52 5.26
CA GLY A 97 6.94 -19.89 4.75
C GLY A 97 6.57 -20.03 3.28
N LYS A 98 6.62 -21.29 2.81
CA LYS A 98 6.31 -21.68 1.43
C LYS A 98 4.82 -21.63 1.15
N VAL A 99 4.46 -21.28 -0.07
CA VAL A 99 3.09 -21.31 -0.56
C VAL A 99 3.02 -22.13 -1.84
N GLU A 100 1.90 -22.79 -2.06
CA GLU A 100 1.68 -23.54 -3.30
C GLU A 100 1.41 -22.56 -4.45
N LEU A 101 2.34 -22.54 -5.40
CA LEU A 101 2.27 -21.76 -6.64
C LEU A 101 2.39 -22.71 -7.82
N SER A 102 1.57 -22.48 -8.83
CA SER A 102 1.74 -23.09 -10.15
C SER A 102 3.03 -22.60 -10.83
N GLU A 103 3.51 -23.33 -11.82
CA GLU A 103 4.73 -22.97 -12.56
C GLU A 103 4.61 -21.60 -13.26
N GLU A 104 3.41 -21.24 -13.75
CA GLU A 104 3.13 -19.92 -14.33
C GLU A 104 3.23 -18.80 -13.28
N GLU A 105 2.70 -19.02 -12.07
CA GLU A 105 2.75 -18.07 -10.97
C GLU A 105 4.18 -17.87 -10.47
N LYS A 106 4.96 -18.95 -10.34
CA LYS A 106 6.39 -18.88 -9.97
C LYS A 106 7.18 -18.04 -10.96
N LYS A 107 7.05 -18.34 -12.26
CA LYS A 107 7.71 -17.58 -13.34
C LYS A 107 7.33 -16.10 -13.32
N PHE A 108 6.05 -15.79 -13.07
CA PHE A 108 5.60 -14.41 -12.92
C PHE A 108 6.24 -13.72 -11.72
N VAL A 109 6.23 -14.36 -10.54
CA VAL A 109 6.76 -13.78 -9.29
C VAL A 109 8.26 -13.53 -9.40
N GLU A 110 9.02 -14.47 -9.98
CA GLU A 110 10.44 -14.30 -10.26
C GLU A 110 10.68 -13.10 -11.17
N LYS A 111 9.94 -13.01 -12.28
CA LYS A 111 10.10 -11.89 -13.22
C LYS A 111 9.70 -10.55 -12.62
N TYR A 112 8.64 -10.54 -11.81
CA TYR A 112 8.18 -9.35 -11.11
C TYR A 112 9.23 -8.89 -10.08
N ALA A 113 9.86 -9.83 -9.35
CA ALA A 113 10.93 -9.53 -8.40
C ALA A 113 12.17 -8.94 -9.07
N GLU A 114 12.53 -9.41 -10.27
CA GLU A 114 13.63 -8.85 -11.06
C GLU A 114 13.37 -7.40 -11.48
N GLU A 115 12.16 -7.11 -11.97
CA GLU A 115 11.81 -5.80 -12.52
C GLU A 115 11.43 -4.77 -11.45
N LEU A 116 11.07 -5.21 -10.24
CA LEU A 116 10.73 -4.33 -9.13
C LEU A 116 11.97 -3.56 -8.65
N LYS A 117 11.86 -2.24 -8.49
CA LYS A 117 12.97 -1.38 -8.03
C LYS A 117 12.54 -0.48 -6.87
N GLU A 118 13.47 -0.10 -6.01
CA GLU A 118 13.18 0.67 -4.80
C GLU A 118 12.63 2.08 -5.08
N GLU A 119 13.09 2.68 -6.17
CA GLU A 119 12.75 4.05 -6.58
C GLU A 119 11.35 4.16 -7.22
N MET A 120 10.71 3.03 -7.52
CA MET A 120 9.37 3.04 -8.09
C MET A 120 8.35 3.57 -7.08
N ASP A 121 7.46 4.44 -7.55
CA ASP A 121 6.30 4.85 -6.76
C ASP A 121 5.24 3.73 -6.69
N ALA A 122 4.28 3.89 -5.78
CA ALA A 122 3.22 2.91 -5.58
C ALA A 122 2.40 2.64 -6.85
N GLU A 123 2.20 3.64 -7.71
CA GLU A 123 1.40 3.44 -8.93
C GLU A 123 2.15 2.61 -9.95
N THR A 124 3.43 2.89 -10.12
CA THR A 124 4.36 2.18 -10.98
C THR A 124 4.50 0.73 -10.54
N ILE A 125 4.68 0.48 -9.23
CA ILE A 125 4.73 -0.88 -8.68
C ILE A 125 3.43 -1.65 -8.95
N HIS A 126 2.27 -0.98 -8.84
CA HIS A 126 0.98 -1.61 -9.11
C HIS A 126 0.77 -1.89 -10.60
N LYS A 127 1.15 -0.95 -11.48
CA LYS A 127 1.09 -1.11 -12.95
C LYS A 127 2.04 -2.21 -13.43
N LEU A 128 3.22 -2.34 -12.83
CA LEU A 128 4.21 -3.35 -13.15
C LEU A 128 3.64 -4.78 -13.08
N VAL A 129 2.67 -5.04 -12.19
CA VAL A 129 2.00 -6.36 -12.15
C VAL A 129 1.32 -6.68 -13.47
N TYR A 130 0.59 -5.72 -14.04
CA TYR A 130 -0.10 -5.91 -15.32
C TYR A 130 0.91 -6.11 -16.46
N ASP A 131 1.98 -5.32 -16.47
CA ASP A 131 3.01 -5.38 -17.51
C ASP A 131 3.74 -6.74 -17.49
N VAL A 132 4.16 -7.19 -16.30
CA VAL A 132 4.83 -8.48 -16.14
C VAL A 132 3.86 -9.65 -16.38
N ALA A 133 2.61 -9.54 -15.93
CA ALA A 133 1.59 -10.55 -16.19
C ALA A 133 1.41 -10.78 -17.70
N LYS A 134 1.32 -9.69 -18.48
CA LYS A 134 1.24 -9.73 -19.94
C LYS A 134 2.49 -10.36 -20.57
N LYS A 135 3.70 -10.02 -20.10
CA LYS A 135 4.96 -10.62 -20.59
C LYS A 135 5.03 -12.13 -20.32
N CYS A 136 4.52 -12.57 -19.17
CA CYS A 136 4.52 -13.97 -18.75
C CYS A 136 3.36 -14.78 -19.32
N GLY A 137 2.36 -14.15 -19.92
CA GLY A 137 1.16 -14.80 -20.44
C GLY A 137 0.18 -15.25 -19.35
N ILE A 138 0.31 -14.72 -18.13
CA ILE A 138 -0.58 -15.02 -17.01
C ILE A 138 -1.69 -13.96 -16.91
N ASP A 139 -2.89 -14.39 -16.53
CA ASP A 139 -3.98 -13.47 -16.22
C ASP A 139 -3.61 -12.52 -15.06
N ALA A 140 -3.94 -11.24 -15.20
CA ALA A 140 -3.60 -10.24 -14.20
C ALA A 140 -4.21 -10.54 -12.82
N ASN A 141 -5.44 -11.07 -12.77
CA ASN A 141 -6.07 -11.44 -11.50
C ASN A 141 -5.28 -12.56 -10.80
N LYS A 142 -4.82 -13.57 -11.55
CA LYS A 142 -3.92 -14.62 -11.04
C LYS A 142 -2.59 -14.06 -10.55
N ALA A 143 -1.99 -13.12 -11.30
CA ALA A 143 -0.75 -12.46 -10.91
C ALA A 143 -0.88 -11.71 -9.56
N PHE A 144 -1.95 -10.92 -9.39
CA PHE A 144 -2.23 -10.27 -8.10
C PHE A 144 -2.44 -11.28 -6.98
N LYS A 145 -3.21 -12.35 -7.24
CA LYS A 145 -3.43 -13.43 -6.26
C LYS A 145 -2.14 -14.09 -5.83
N ALA A 146 -1.23 -14.40 -6.76
CA ALA A 146 0.05 -14.99 -6.43
C ALA A 146 0.85 -14.13 -5.43
N ILE A 147 0.89 -12.81 -5.67
CA ILE A 147 1.55 -11.87 -4.77
C ILE A 147 0.87 -11.84 -3.39
N TYR A 148 -0.46 -11.71 -3.33
CA TYR A 148 -1.15 -11.69 -2.04
C TYR A 148 -1.07 -13.02 -1.29
N LYS A 149 -1.08 -14.16 -1.99
CA LYS A 149 -0.87 -15.47 -1.37
C LYS A 149 0.49 -15.52 -0.67
N ILE A 150 1.55 -15.06 -1.33
CA ILE A 150 2.88 -15.02 -0.73
C ILE A 150 2.93 -14.08 0.47
N LEU A 151 2.41 -12.87 0.32
CA LEU A 151 2.58 -11.83 1.34
C LEU A 151 1.68 -12.03 2.57
N VAL A 152 0.42 -12.43 2.36
CA VAL A 152 -0.63 -12.43 3.39
C VAL A 152 -1.50 -13.70 3.42
N GLY A 153 -1.21 -14.69 2.57
CA GLY A 153 -1.95 -15.97 2.56
C GLY A 153 -3.40 -15.85 2.06
N LYS A 154 -3.71 -14.78 1.32
CA LYS A 154 -5.07 -14.49 0.82
C LYS A 154 -5.05 -14.22 -0.67
N ASP A 155 -6.20 -14.36 -1.32
CA ASP A 155 -6.37 -14.06 -2.74
C ASP A 155 -6.53 -12.55 -3.05
N TYR A 156 -6.61 -11.72 -2.02
CA TYR A 156 -6.81 -10.29 -2.14
C TYR A 156 -6.16 -9.55 -0.98
N GLY A 157 -5.96 -8.25 -1.16
CA GLY A 157 -5.39 -7.38 -0.14
C GLY A 157 -5.60 -5.89 -0.47
N PRO A 158 -4.98 -5.00 0.32
CA PRO A 158 -4.96 -3.57 0.02
C PRO A 158 -4.25 -3.29 -1.31
N ARG A 159 -4.43 -2.09 -1.87
CA ARG A 159 -3.81 -1.69 -3.15
C ARG A 159 -2.30 -2.00 -3.15
N LEU A 160 -1.90 -2.95 -4.01
CA LEU A 160 -0.61 -3.63 -3.91
C LEU A 160 0.61 -2.70 -3.90
N GLY A 161 0.60 -1.64 -4.70
CA GLY A 161 1.74 -0.74 -4.79
C GLY A 161 2.09 -0.07 -3.46
N TYR A 162 1.09 0.45 -2.77
CA TYR A 162 1.26 0.99 -1.42
C TYR A 162 1.65 -0.10 -0.44
N PHE A 163 1.13 -1.31 -0.63
CA PHE A 163 1.46 -2.44 0.23
C PHE A 163 2.94 -2.81 0.16
N ILE A 164 3.47 -3.00 -1.05
CA ILE A 164 4.88 -3.31 -1.28
C ILE A 164 5.79 -2.19 -0.78
N LYS A 165 5.46 -0.90 -1.02
CA LYS A 165 6.24 0.21 -0.43
C LYS A 165 6.27 0.15 1.09
N SER A 166 5.11 -0.09 1.72
CA SER A 166 5.03 -0.16 3.20
C SER A 166 5.93 -1.25 3.78
N LEU A 167 6.02 -2.39 3.08
CA LEU A 167 6.85 -3.53 3.47
C LEU A 167 8.34 -3.31 3.15
N GLY A 168 8.62 -2.54 2.09
CA GLY A 168 9.95 -2.36 1.52
C GLY A 168 10.20 -3.33 0.37
N VAL A 169 10.70 -2.81 -0.75
CA VAL A 169 10.93 -3.59 -1.98
C VAL A 169 11.91 -4.74 -1.73
N ASP A 170 13.02 -4.48 -1.05
CA ASP A 170 14.01 -5.51 -0.70
C ASP A 170 13.44 -6.62 0.18
N TRP A 171 12.60 -6.27 1.16
CA TRP A 171 11.94 -7.27 2.00
C TRP A 171 10.98 -8.13 1.17
N VAL A 172 10.21 -7.51 0.26
CA VAL A 172 9.28 -8.22 -0.63
C VAL A 172 10.02 -9.18 -1.58
N LYS A 173 11.15 -8.75 -2.15
CA LYS A 173 11.97 -9.62 -3.01
C LYS A 173 12.49 -10.84 -2.27
N LYS A 174 13.01 -10.66 -1.04
CA LYS A 174 13.43 -11.77 -0.17
C LYS A 174 12.27 -12.70 0.13
N ARG A 175 11.11 -12.13 0.48
CA ARG A 175 9.89 -12.90 0.77
C ARG A 175 9.44 -13.73 -0.43
N PHE A 176 9.53 -13.21 -1.66
CA PHE A 176 9.22 -13.96 -2.89
C PHE A 176 10.18 -15.13 -3.10
N HIS A 177 11.48 -14.95 -2.85
CA HIS A 177 12.46 -16.02 -2.95
C HIS A 177 12.23 -17.15 -1.92
N GLU A 178 11.88 -16.79 -0.68
CA GLU A 178 11.57 -17.76 0.39
C GLU A 178 10.26 -18.52 0.18
N ALA A 179 9.32 -17.96 -0.59
CA ALA A 179 8.00 -18.53 -0.81
C ALA A 179 7.98 -19.65 -1.85
N ASN A 180 8.95 -19.63 -2.78
CA ASN A 180 9.12 -20.61 -3.85
C ASN A 180 9.63 -21.97 -3.35
#